data_AF-A0A8K0C7T2-F1
#
_entry.id   AF-A0A8K0C7T2-F1
#
_cell.length_a   1.000
_cell.length_b   1.000
_cell.length_c   1.000
_cell.angle_alpha   90.00
_cell.angle_beta   90.00
_cell.angle_gamma   90.00
#
_symmetry.space_group_name_H-M   'P 1'
#
loop_
_entity.id
_entity.type
_entity.pdbx_description
1 polymer ?
#
loop_
_entity_poly.entity_id
_entity_poly.type
_entity_poly.pdbx_seq_one_letter_code
_entity_poly.pdbx_strand_id
1 'polypeptide(L)'
;MVTLTESEKELNQAMREMNITLKQYNMKINKTKTKVMVCSKTGQEEAAISLDGQQLQNVESFCHLQSIITRDGRSRAEIRSRIAQAKIAFNKKKSLMALNRLSLAHKKRLLKMYVLSIVPYECESWTISQGERQKLKSFELWCYWRMMKH
;
A
#
# COMPACT_ATOMS: atom_id res chain seq x y z
N MET A 1 -1.07 13.97 6.62
CA MET A 1 -1.33 14.72 5.38
C MET A 1 -0.23 14.38 4.38
N VAL A 2 -0.57 14.25 3.09
CA VAL A 2 0.37 14.01 1.99
C VAL A 2 0.15 15.14 0.97
N THR A 3 1.22 15.71 0.44
CA THR A 3 1.20 16.74 -0.61
C THR A 3 1.82 16.17 -1.88
N LEU A 4 1.16 16.35 -3.01
CA LEU A 4 1.62 15.93 -4.33
C LEU A 4 1.81 17.18 -5.18
N THR A 5 2.96 17.29 -5.82
CA THR A 5 3.32 18.42 -6.71
C THR A 5 4.12 17.88 -7.88
N GLU A 6 4.15 18.61 -8.99
CA GLU A 6 4.87 18.19 -10.20
C GLU A 6 6.31 18.71 -10.20
N SER A 7 6.60 19.75 -9.41
CA SER A 7 7.92 20.35 -9.29
C SER A 7 8.46 20.31 -7.87
N GLU A 8 9.78 20.17 -7.74
CA GLU A 8 10.50 20.39 -6.48
C GLU A 8 10.31 21.82 -5.94
N LYS A 9 10.21 22.82 -6.84
CA LYS A 9 9.98 24.21 -6.45
C LYS A 9 8.62 24.38 -5.78
N GLU A 10 7.58 23.80 -6.38
CA GLU A 10 6.22 23.80 -5.83
C GLU A 10 6.17 23.05 -4.49
N LEU A 11 6.85 21.91 -4.39
CA LEU A 11 6.91 21.16 -3.14
C LEU A 11 7.55 22.00 -2.02
N ASN A 12 8.68 22.63 -2.31
CA ASN A 12 9.36 23.52 -1.35
C ASN A 12 8.46 24.68 -0.92
N GLN A 13 7.73 25.29 -1.86
CA GLN A 13 6.80 26.37 -1.55
C GLN A 13 5.65 25.90 -0.66
N ALA A 14 4.97 24.81 -1.05
CA ALA A 14 3.86 24.23 -0.28
C ALA A 14 4.30 23.83 1.14
N MET A 15 5.48 23.24 1.30
CA MET A 15 6.02 22.87 2.62
C MET A 15 6.32 24.08 3.49
N ARG A 16 6.81 25.19 2.91
CA ARG A 16 7.04 26.45 3.63
C ARG A 16 5.74 27.10 4.09
N GLU A 17 4.77 27.23 3.19
CA GLU A 17 3.45 27.78 3.49
C GLU A 17 2.77 26.97 4.60
N MET A 18 2.77 25.64 4.49
CA MET A 18 2.26 24.75 5.52
C MET A 18 2.96 24.94 6.87
N ASN A 19 4.28 25.09 6.88
CA ASN A 19 5.04 25.33 8.11
C ASN A 19 4.70 26.68 8.75
N ILE A 20 4.50 27.74 7.95
CA ILE A 20 4.06 29.05 8.43
C ILE A 20 2.66 28.95 9.04
N THR A 21 1.71 28.36 8.32
CA THR A 21 0.32 28.19 8.78
C THR A 21 0.27 27.38 10.06
N LEU A 22 0.97 26.23 10.14
CA LEU A 22 0.99 25.42 11.35
C LEU A 22 1.58 26.17 12.56
N LYS A 23 2.62 26.98 12.35
CA LYS A 23 3.19 27.83 13.42
C LYS A 23 2.18 28.85 13.94
N GLN A 24 1.29 29.40 13.11
CA GLN A 24 0.21 30.31 13.55
C GLN A 24 -0.78 29.61 14.51
N TYR A 25 -0.94 28.30 14.37
CA TYR A 25 -1.77 27.47 15.27
C TYR A 25 -0.95 26.80 16.39
N ASN A 26 0.27 27.27 16.67
CA ASN A 26 1.20 26.68 17.63
C ASN A 26 1.51 25.19 17.39
N MET A 27 1.41 24.73 16.13
CA MET A 27 1.76 23.38 15.71
C MET A 27 3.15 23.36 15.07
N LYS A 28 3.85 22.21 15.19
CA LYS A 28 5.18 22.00 14.62
C LYS A 28 5.21 20.75 13.75
N ILE A 29 5.79 20.86 12.55
CA ILE A 29 6.05 19.71 11.68
C ILE A 29 7.12 18.83 12.33
N ASN A 30 6.81 17.53 12.48
CA ASN A 30 7.80 16.55 12.92
C ASN A 30 8.68 16.15 11.73
N LYS A 31 9.82 16.83 11.59
CA LYS A 31 10.78 16.65 10.49
C LYS A 31 11.33 15.22 10.39
N THR A 32 11.41 14.49 11.49
CA THR A 32 11.85 13.09 11.51
C THR A 32 10.78 12.16 10.94
N LYS A 33 9.49 12.47 11.12
CA LYS A 33 8.38 11.70 10.55
C LYS A 33 8.02 12.14 9.13
N THR A 34 8.29 13.39 8.77
CA THR A 34 8.09 13.90 7.42
C THR A 34 9.20 13.39 6.52
N LYS A 35 8.82 12.73 5.42
CA LYS A 35 9.73 12.21 4.41
C LYS A 35 9.34 12.77 3.05
N VAL A 36 10.21 12.62 2.07
CA VAL A 36 10.01 13.03 0.68
C VAL A 36 10.20 11.82 -0.23
N MET A 37 9.40 11.72 -1.29
CA MET A 37 9.59 10.71 -2.34
C MET A 37 9.29 11.38 -3.67
N VAL A 38 10.17 11.15 -4.64
CA VAL A 38 10.00 11.63 -6.01
C VAL A 38 9.51 10.47 -6.84
N CYS A 39 8.26 10.50 -7.32
CA CYS A 39 7.74 9.42 -8.17
C CYS A 39 8.23 9.62 -9.61
N SER A 40 9.12 8.76 -10.11
CA SER A 40 9.66 8.88 -11.47
C SER A 40 9.83 7.51 -12.14
N LYS A 41 9.79 7.49 -13.49
CA LYS A 41 9.93 6.25 -14.27
C LYS A 41 11.33 5.62 -14.13
N THR A 42 12.36 6.45 -13.91
CA THR A 42 13.76 6.03 -13.75
C THR A 42 14.04 5.59 -12.32
N GLY A 43 13.33 6.14 -11.33
CA GLY A 43 13.44 5.78 -9.91
C GLY A 43 14.72 6.26 -9.23
N GLN A 44 15.51 7.10 -9.89
CA GLN A 44 16.82 7.55 -9.42
C GLN A 44 16.82 9.01 -8.93
N GLU A 45 15.72 9.73 -9.11
CA GLU A 45 15.63 11.15 -8.78
C GLU A 45 15.39 11.39 -7.30
N GLU A 46 16.13 12.32 -6.70
CA GLU A 46 15.93 12.78 -5.33
C GLU A 46 15.56 14.27 -5.32
N ALA A 47 14.81 14.69 -4.31
CA ALA A 47 14.48 16.10 -4.11
C ALA A 47 15.21 16.67 -2.90
N ALA A 48 15.75 17.88 -3.04
CA ALA A 48 16.45 18.59 -1.98
C ALA A 48 15.48 19.52 -1.22
N ILE A 49 14.55 18.91 -0.49
CA ILE A 49 13.58 19.66 0.33
C ILE A 49 14.15 19.91 1.73
N SER A 50 14.10 21.16 2.18
CA SER A 50 14.54 21.54 3.52
C SER A 50 13.48 22.35 4.29
N LEU A 51 13.40 22.12 5.60
CA LEU A 51 12.51 22.83 6.53
C LEU A 51 13.32 23.37 7.72
N ASP A 52 13.32 24.70 7.87
CA ASP A 52 14.15 25.46 8.81
C ASP A 52 15.61 24.93 8.85
N GLY A 53 16.26 24.84 7.69
CA GLY A 53 17.67 24.42 7.57
C GLY A 53 17.93 22.91 7.71
N GLN A 54 16.91 22.09 8.01
CA GLN A 54 17.06 20.63 8.06
C GLN A 54 16.53 20.00 6.77
N GLN A 55 17.36 19.20 6.11
CA GLN A 55 16.96 18.41 4.95
C GLN A 55 16.02 17.27 5.35
N LEU A 56 14.94 17.10 4.61
CA LEU A 56 14.00 15.99 4.81
C LEU A 56 14.55 14.72 4.15
N GLN A 57 14.31 13.57 4.77
CA GLN A 57 14.80 12.30 4.25
C GLN A 57 14.02 11.88 2.99
N ASN A 58 14.75 11.56 1.92
CA ASN A 58 14.19 10.87 0.75
C ASN A 58 13.95 9.39 1.07
N VAL A 59 12.82 8.85 0.63
CA VAL A 59 12.43 7.44 0.81
C VAL A 59 12.01 6.82 -0.53
N GLU A 60 12.22 5.51 -0.66
CA GLU A 60 11.83 4.75 -1.84
C GLU A 60 10.36 4.32 -1.84
N SER A 61 9.75 4.27 -0.65
CA SER A 61 8.35 3.90 -0.49
C SER A 61 7.72 4.56 0.72
N PHE A 62 6.41 4.72 0.65
CA PHE A 62 5.56 5.21 1.72
C PHE A 62 4.44 4.23 2.01
N CYS A 63 4.13 4.05 3.30
CA CYS A 63 2.86 3.47 3.70
C CYS A 63 1.89 4.62 4.02
N HIS A 64 0.96 4.89 3.12
CA HIS A 64 -0.11 5.86 3.29
C HIS A 64 -1.44 5.12 3.42
N LEU A 65 -2.13 5.27 4.55
CA LEU A 65 -3.40 4.58 4.82
C LEU A 65 -3.32 3.08 4.52
N GLN A 66 -2.22 2.42 4.94
CA GLN A 66 -1.97 0.99 4.73
C GLN A 66 -1.72 0.59 3.26
N SER A 67 -1.77 1.53 2.32
CA SER A 67 -1.30 1.39 0.94
C SER A 67 0.18 1.75 0.82
N ILE A 68 0.94 0.89 0.15
CA ILE A 68 2.35 1.06 -0.19
C ILE A 68 2.44 1.76 -1.55
N ILE A 69 2.99 2.96 -1.54
CA ILE A 69 3.32 3.72 -2.74
C ILE A 69 4.84 3.67 -2.91
N THR A 70 5.30 3.27 -4.09
CA THR A 70 6.73 3.17 -4.43
C THR A 70 7.14 4.26 -5.40
N ARG A 71 8.43 4.59 -5.38
CA ARG A 71 9.04 5.60 -6.23
C ARG A 71 8.83 5.38 -7.73
N ASP A 72 8.74 4.12 -8.17
CA ASP A 72 8.51 3.75 -9.57
C ASP A 72 7.04 3.87 -10.01
N GLY A 73 6.15 4.27 -9.09
CA GLY A 73 4.71 4.40 -9.34
C GLY A 73 3.99 3.09 -9.60
N ARG A 74 4.63 1.93 -9.39
CA ARG A 74 4.06 0.62 -9.70
C ARG A 74 3.41 -0.02 -8.48
N SER A 75 2.27 -0.66 -8.69
CA SER A 75 1.51 -1.32 -7.61
C SER A 75 2.08 -2.67 -7.19
N ARG A 76 3.24 -3.10 -7.71
CA ARG A 76 3.82 -4.43 -7.47
C ARG A 76 4.09 -4.71 -6.01
N ALA A 77 4.64 -3.74 -5.29
CA ALA A 77 4.95 -3.88 -3.86
C ALA A 77 3.66 -4.04 -3.05
N GLU A 78 2.67 -3.19 -3.36
CA GLU A 78 1.35 -3.22 -2.73
C GLU A 78 0.62 -4.54 -2.97
N ILE A 79 0.53 -5.00 -4.22
CA ILE A 79 -0.10 -6.27 -4.59
C ILE A 79 0.54 -7.45 -3.83
N ARG A 80 1.88 -7.46 -3.71
CA ARG A 80 2.59 -8.49 -2.94
C ARG A 80 2.24 -8.42 -1.45
N SER A 81 2.19 -7.22 -0.88
CA SER A 81 1.80 -7.01 0.53
C SER A 81 0.38 -7.52 0.79
N ARG A 82 -0.60 -7.14 -0.04
CA ARG A 82 -1.99 -7.60 0.10
C ARG A 82 -2.14 -9.11 -0.03
N ILE A 83 -1.45 -9.73 -0.98
CA ILE A 83 -1.43 -11.20 -1.10
C ILE A 83 -0.85 -11.83 0.18
N ALA A 84 0.22 -11.27 0.76
CA ALA A 84 0.79 -11.78 1.99
C ALA A 84 -0.19 -11.65 3.17
N GLN A 85 -0.85 -10.50 3.32
CA GLN A 85 -1.89 -10.28 4.32
C GLN A 85 -3.07 -11.25 4.15
N ALA A 86 -3.54 -11.46 2.92
CA ALA A 86 -4.61 -12.41 2.62
C ALA A 86 -4.19 -13.86 2.93
N LYS A 87 -2.93 -14.25 2.67
CA LYS A 87 -2.41 -15.57 3.10
C LYS A 87 -2.40 -15.73 4.61
N ILE A 88 -2.04 -14.68 5.36
CA ILE A 88 -2.10 -14.69 6.83
C ILE A 88 -3.55 -14.87 7.29
N ALA A 89 -4.50 -14.12 6.70
CA ALA A 89 -5.93 -14.25 7.00
C ALA A 89 -6.48 -15.65 6.69
N PHE A 90 -6.08 -16.23 5.55
CA PHE A 90 -6.41 -17.62 5.19
C PHE A 90 -5.95 -18.59 6.27
N ASN A 91 -4.68 -18.50 6.69
CA ASN A 91 -4.13 -19.39 7.72
C ASN A 91 -4.86 -19.24 9.06
N LYS A 92 -5.22 -18.01 9.45
CA LYS A 92 -6.03 -17.75 10.66
C LYS A 92 -7.44 -18.35 10.59
N LYS A 93 -8.01 -18.52 9.40
CA LYS A 93 -9.35 -19.09 9.17
C LYS A 93 -9.32 -20.53 8.66
N LYS A 94 -8.15 -21.18 8.64
CA LYS A 94 -7.98 -22.53 8.09
C LYS A 94 -8.85 -23.57 8.81
N SER A 95 -8.95 -23.50 10.13
CA SER A 95 -9.79 -24.41 10.93
C SER A 95 -11.28 -24.30 10.56
N LEU A 96 -11.78 -23.09 10.33
CA LEU A 96 -13.15 -22.86 9.85
C LEU A 96 -13.37 -23.48 8.46
N MET A 97 -12.39 -23.36 7.56
CA MET A 97 -12.46 -23.94 6.22
C MET A 97 -12.34 -25.47 6.21
N ALA A 98 -11.72 -26.07 7.24
CA ALA A 98 -11.57 -27.51 7.39
C ALA A 98 -12.80 -28.20 8.03
N LEU A 99 -13.87 -27.45 8.36
CA LEU A 99 -15.06 -28.03 8.97
C LEU A 99 -15.84 -28.89 7.96
N ASN A 100 -16.03 -30.18 8.28
CA ASN A 100 -16.80 -31.13 7.46
C ASN A 100 -18.29 -30.76 7.35
N ARG A 101 -18.85 -30.09 8.36
CA ARG A 101 -20.24 -29.64 8.37
C ARG A 101 -20.55 -28.50 7.39
N LEU A 102 -19.52 -27.83 6.85
CA LEU A 102 -19.71 -26.75 5.89
C LEU A 102 -19.67 -27.29 4.47
N SER A 103 -20.74 -27.06 3.71
CA SER A 103 -20.74 -27.33 2.28
C SER A 103 -19.66 -26.51 1.55
N LEU A 104 -19.20 -27.02 0.41
CA LEU A 104 -18.23 -26.33 -0.43
C LEU A 104 -18.68 -24.92 -0.83
N ALA A 105 -19.99 -24.73 -1.04
CA ALA A 105 -20.57 -23.42 -1.35
C ALA A 105 -20.38 -22.41 -0.20
N HIS A 106 -20.61 -22.84 1.05
CA HIS A 106 -20.39 -22.00 2.22
C HIS A 106 -18.89 -21.70 2.43
N LYS A 107 -18.02 -22.71 2.29
CA LYS A 107 -16.56 -22.51 2.37
C LYS A 107 -16.06 -21.50 1.34
N LYS A 108 -16.54 -21.57 0.09
CA LYS A 108 -16.24 -20.58 -0.97
C LYS A 108 -16.73 -19.18 -0.61
N ARG A 109 -17.94 -19.04 -0.05
CA ARG A 109 -18.48 -17.74 0.39
C ARG A 109 -17.62 -17.14 1.50
N LEU A 110 -17.26 -17.93 2.52
CA LEU A 110 -16.38 -17.50 3.60
C LEU A 110 -15.00 -17.08 3.10
N LEU A 111 -14.42 -17.84 2.17
CA LEU A 111 -13.15 -17.50 1.54
C LEU A 111 -13.23 -16.14 0.82
N LYS A 112 -14.28 -15.92 0.03
CA LYS A 112 -14.51 -14.64 -0.65
C LYS A 112 -14.62 -13.48 0.34
N MET A 113 -15.40 -13.64 1.40
CA MET A 113 -15.68 -12.59 2.38
C MET A 113 -14.48 -12.24 3.27
N TYR A 114 -13.69 -13.21 3.72
CA TYR A 114 -12.65 -12.99 4.73
C TYR A 114 -11.23 -12.92 4.17
N VAL A 115 -10.98 -13.51 3.00
CA VAL A 115 -9.62 -13.63 2.45
C VAL A 115 -9.50 -12.89 1.13
N LEU A 116 -10.36 -13.20 0.16
CA LEU A 116 -10.22 -12.60 -1.16
C LEU A 116 -10.58 -11.12 -1.16
N SER A 117 -11.46 -10.67 -0.25
CA SER A 117 -11.82 -9.26 -0.04
C SER A 117 -10.66 -8.37 0.42
N ILE A 118 -9.60 -8.94 1.01
CA ILE A 118 -8.41 -8.19 1.45
C ILE A 118 -7.60 -7.68 0.26
N VAL A 119 -7.61 -8.43 -0.85
CA VAL A 119 -6.77 -8.15 -2.01
C VAL A 119 -7.25 -6.95 -2.83
N PRO A 120 -8.54 -6.80 -3.20
CA PRO A 120 -9.02 -5.66 -3.97
C PRO A 120 -9.20 -4.39 -3.12
N TYR A 121 -8.93 -4.43 -1.82
CA TYR A 121 -8.99 -3.23 -0.99
C TYR A 121 -7.97 -2.21 -1.52
N GLU A 122 -8.45 -1.04 -1.96
CA GLU A 122 -7.67 0.04 -2.58
C GLU A 122 -7.08 -0.28 -3.96
N CYS A 123 -7.61 -1.31 -4.65
CA CYS A 123 -7.15 -1.66 -6.01
C CYS A 123 -7.55 -0.65 -7.09
N GLU A 124 -8.43 0.30 -6.79
CA GLU A 124 -8.81 1.40 -7.68
C GLU A 124 -7.60 2.23 -8.11
N SER A 125 -6.58 2.31 -7.24
CA SER A 125 -5.32 3.01 -7.50
C SER A 125 -4.28 2.16 -8.24
N TRP A 126 -4.58 0.89 -8.54
CA TRP A 126 -3.55 -0.03 -9.05
C TRP A 126 -3.36 0.04 -10.55
N THR A 127 -2.11 0.22 -10.96
CA THR A 127 -1.70 -0.06 -12.35
C THR A 127 -1.33 -1.54 -12.45
N ILE A 128 -2.31 -2.37 -12.84
CA ILE A 128 -2.14 -3.83 -12.89
C ILE A 128 -1.57 -4.26 -14.25
N SER A 129 -0.34 -4.74 -14.25
CA SER A 129 0.25 -5.42 -15.41
C SER A 129 -0.29 -6.85 -15.58
N GLN A 130 -0.10 -7.44 -16.77
CA GLN A 130 -0.47 -8.84 -17.04
C GLN A 130 0.19 -9.82 -16.05
N GLY A 131 1.46 -9.59 -15.70
CA GLY A 131 2.19 -10.42 -14.74
C GLY A 131 1.61 -10.34 -13.32
N GLU A 132 1.12 -9.17 -12.91
CA GLU A 132 0.44 -8.99 -11.61
C GLU A 132 -0.94 -9.63 -11.60
N ARG A 133 -1.71 -9.48 -12.68
CA ARG A 133 -2.99 -10.20 -12.84
C ARG A 133 -2.79 -11.71 -12.75
N GLN A 134 -1.72 -12.26 -13.32
CA GLN A 134 -1.41 -13.68 -13.21
C GLN A 134 -1.08 -14.09 -11.76
N LYS A 135 -0.32 -13.27 -11.02
CA LYS A 135 -0.04 -13.53 -9.60
C LYS A 135 -1.31 -13.55 -8.74
N LEU A 136 -2.24 -12.63 -9.00
CA LEU A 136 -3.54 -12.60 -8.32
C LEU A 136 -4.35 -13.87 -8.61
N LYS A 137 -4.41 -14.31 -9.88
CA LYS A 137 -5.04 -15.59 -10.25
C LYS A 137 -4.38 -16.79 -9.56
N SER A 138 -3.04 -16.84 -9.56
CA SER A 138 -2.31 -17.90 -8.87
C SER A 138 -2.60 -17.93 -7.37
N PHE A 139 -2.75 -16.76 -6.73
CA PHE A 139 -3.15 -16.68 -5.33
C PHE A 139 -4.57 -17.20 -5.09
N GLU A 140 -5.52 -16.84 -5.96
CA GLU A 140 -6.90 -17.33 -5.85
C GLU A 140 -6.97 -18.86 -5.98
N LEU A 141 -6.29 -19.43 -6.97
CA LEU A 141 -6.18 -20.88 -7.17
C LEU A 141 -5.51 -21.57 -5.98
N TRP A 142 -4.45 -20.96 -5.42
CA TRP A 142 -3.80 -21.46 -4.21
C TRP A 142 -4.77 -21.55 -3.02
N CYS A 143 -5.65 -20.55 -2.85
CA CYS A 143 -6.67 -20.56 -1.80
C CYS A 143 -7.68 -21.69 -1.99
N TYR A 144 -8.21 -21.87 -3.20
CA TYR A 144 -9.17 -22.95 -3.48
C TYR A 144 -8.55 -24.33 -3.27
N TRP A 145 -7.34 -24.55 -3.77
CA TRP A 145 -6.66 -25.83 -3.61
C TRP A 145 -6.39 -26.18 -2.14
N ARG A 146 -5.95 -25.19 -1.35
CA ARG A 146 -5.76 -25.36 0.11
C ARG A 146 -7.06 -25.62 0.86
N MET A 147 -8.16 -25.00 0.45
CA MET A 147 -9.48 -25.20 1.05
C MET A 147 -10.04 -26.60 0.76
N MET A 148 -9.78 -27.15 -0.44
CA MET A 148 -10.28 -28.47 -0.86
C MET A 148 -9.44 -29.65 -0.35
N LYS A 149 -8.25 -29.40 0.20
CA LYS A 149 -7.39 -30.44 0.79
C LYS A 149 -7.90 -31.04 2.11
N HIS A 150 -9.02 -30.56 2.62
CA HIS A 150 -9.63 -30.92 3.91
C HIS A 150 -11.12 -31.17 3.74
#